data_AF-A0A2A2GR07-F1
#
_entry.id   AF-A0A2A2GR07-F1
#
_cell.length_a   1.000
_cell.length_b   1.000
_cell.length_c   1.000
_cell.angle_alpha   90.00
_cell.angle_beta   90.00
_cell.angle_gamma   90.00
#
_symmetry.space_group_name_H-M   'P 1'
#
loop_
_entity.id
_entity.type
_entity.pdbx_description
1 polymer ?
#
loop_
_entity_poly.entity_id
_entity_poly.type
_entity_poly.pdbx_seq_one_letter_code
_entity_poly.pdbx_strand_id
1 'polypeptide(L)'
;MLYLKCYPTYDLQGLLFGLDRTRVCRWVKILLPVLEMTLGRECVLPARQIRSAEEFFRAFPGVKDVFIDGTERPVQKPKNLRRRKKMYSGKKRQTTRKGLIMTDETRQIGFIPMSKNGRRH
;
A
#
# COMPACT_ATOMS: atom_id res chain seq x y z
N MET A 1 -5.62 9.17 7.68
CA MET A 1 -4.23 9.43 8.12
C MET A 1 -3.40 9.98 6.95
N LEU A 2 -2.91 11.23 7.04
CA LEU A 2 -2.15 11.91 5.96
C LEU A 2 -0.96 11.09 5.44
N TYR A 3 -0.26 10.40 6.35
CA TYR A 3 0.94 9.63 6.02
C TYR A 3 0.69 8.52 4.98
N LEU A 4 -0.42 7.79 5.12
CA LEU A 4 -0.76 6.68 4.20
C LEU A 4 -1.22 7.16 2.82
N LYS A 5 -1.79 8.37 2.73
CA LYS A 5 -2.28 8.96 1.49
C LYS A 5 -1.15 9.62 0.71
N CYS A 6 -0.33 10.43 1.38
CA CYS A 6 0.60 11.35 0.73
C CYS A 6 2.08 10.96 0.90
N TYR A 7 2.41 10.02 1.80
CA TYR A 7 3.79 9.63 2.14
C TYR A 7 4.76 10.83 2.30
N PRO A 8 4.39 11.87 3.08
CA PRO A 8 5.26 13.02 3.30
C PRO A 8 6.54 12.61 4.04
N THR A 9 7.60 13.40 3.91
CA THR A 9 8.76 13.30 4.81
C THR A 9 8.34 13.67 6.23
N TYR A 10 9.06 13.17 7.24
CA TYR A 10 8.78 13.52 8.63
C TYR A 10 8.99 15.00 8.91
N ASP A 11 9.90 15.66 8.19
CA ASP A 11 10.14 17.10 8.30
C ASP A 11 8.92 17.89 7.77
N LEU A 12 8.39 17.51 6.60
CA LEU A 12 7.18 18.14 6.03
C LEU A 12 5.96 17.90 6.92
N GLN A 13 5.77 16.67 7.39
CA GLN A 13 4.67 16.35 8.28
C GLN A 13 4.81 17.07 9.64
N GLY A 14 6.05 17.25 10.13
CA GLY A 14 6.32 18.05 11.33
C GLY A 14 5.93 19.51 11.15
N LEU A 15 6.31 20.10 10.01
CA LEU A 15 5.91 21.47 9.64
C LEU A 15 4.38 21.62 9.60
N LEU A 16 3.67 20.68 8.99
CA LEU A 16 2.20 20.74 8.85
C LEU A 16 1.45 20.64 10.18
N PHE A 17 2.02 19.97 11.19
CA PHE A 17 1.36 19.71 12.48
C PHE A 17 2.02 20.43 13.67
N GLY A 18 3.03 21.27 13.45
CA GLY A 18 3.77 21.95 14.51
C GLY A 18 4.54 20.98 15.43
N LEU A 19 5.02 19.86 14.89
CA LEU A 19 5.72 18.82 15.64
C LEU A 19 7.18 18.71 15.18
N ASP A 20 8.07 18.36 16.10
CA ASP A 20 9.43 17.97 15.72
C ASP A 20 9.42 16.63 14.97
N ARG A 21 10.41 16.45 14.09
CA ARG A 21 10.60 15.26 13.27
C ARG A 21 10.59 13.95 14.08
N THR A 22 11.16 13.96 15.29
CA THR A 22 11.27 12.76 16.13
C THR A 22 9.90 12.36 16.68
N ARG A 23 9.08 13.33 17.12
CA ARG A 23 7.69 13.09 17.53
C ARG A 23 6.85 12.53 16.39
N VAL A 24 6.94 13.10 15.19
CA VAL A 24 6.21 12.59 14.01
C VAL A 24 6.60 11.14 13.72
N CYS A 25 7.89 10.83 13.67
CA CYS A 25 8.39 9.48 13.44
C CYS A 25 7.86 8.49 14.49
N ARG A 26 7.86 8.89 15.77
CA ARG A 26 7.33 8.07 16.88
C ARG A 26 5.83 7.84 16.73
N TRP A 27 5.06 8.89 16.42
CA TRP A 27 3.61 8.81 16.26
C TRP A 27 3.23 7.93 15.07
N VAL A 28 3.89 8.07 13.93
CA VAL A 28 3.64 7.18 12.78
C VAL A 28 3.85 5.72 13.17
N LYS A 29 4.91 5.41 13.92
CA LYS A 29 5.19 4.04 14.40
C LYS A 29 4.16 3.51 15.41
N ILE A 30 3.56 4.37 16.23
CA ILE A 30 2.54 3.98 17.23
C ILE A 30 1.16 3.87 16.59
N LEU A 31 0.78 4.85 15.77
CA LEU A 31 -0.57 4.97 15.22
C LEU A 31 -0.83 3.98 14.07
N LEU A 32 0.18 3.60 13.29
CA LEU A 32 0.00 2.64 12.20
C LEU A 32 -0.47 1.25 12.71
N PRO A 33 0.17 0.63 13.72
CA PRO A 33 -0.30 -0.63 14.29
C PRO A 33 -1.70 -0.51 14.90
N VAL A 34 -2.00 0.58 15.60
CA VAL A 34 -3.34 0.80 16.19
C VAL A 34 -4.40 0.86 15.10
N LEU A 35 -4.13 1.60 14.01
CA LEU A 35 -5.04 1.66 12.87
C LEU A 35 -5.24 0.28 12.23
N GLU A 36 -4.18 -0.49 12.04
CA GLU A 36 -4.26 -1.85 11.50
C GLU A 36 -5.08 -2.78 12.41
N MET A 37 -4.90 -2.71 13.73
CA MET A 37 -5.68 -3.47 14.70
C MET A 37 -7.17 -3.10 14.65
N THR A 38 -7.50 -1.81 14.59
CA THR A 38 -8.89 -1.36 14.50
C THR A 38 -9.54 -1.82 13.19
N LEU A 39 -8.85 -1.66 12.05
CA LEU A 39 -9.35 -2.13 10.76
C LEU A 39 -9.51 -3.66 10.71
N GLY A 40 -8.64 -4.40 11.41
CA GLY A 40 -8.74 -5.84 11.55
C GLY A 40 -9.93 -6.28 12.41
N ARG A 41 -10.26 -5.55 13.48
CA ARG A 41 -11.43 -5.80 14.33
C ARG A 41 -12.74 -5.52 13.61
N GLU A 42 -12.79 -4.43 12.84
CA GLU A 42 -13.94 -4.08 11.99
C GLU A 42 -14.03 -4.96 10.73
N CYS A 43 -13.12 -5.94 10.55
CA CYS A 43 -13.06 -6.84 9.39
C CYS A 43 -13.01 -6.14 8.02
N VAL A 44 -12.48 -4.90 7.96
CA VAL A 44 -12.39 -4.09 6.73
C VAL A 44 -11.02 -4.17 6.05
N LEU A 45 -10.11 -5.03 6.53
CA LEU A 45 -8.82 -5.23 5.89
C LEU A 45 -8.96 -6.08 4.61
N PRO A 46 -8.31 -5.68 3.51
CA PRO A 46 -8.34 -6.46 2.28
C PRO A 46 -7.63 -7.80 2.44
N ALA A 47 -8.16 -8.82 1.76
CA ALA A 47 -7.52 -10.12 1.66
C ALA A 47 -6.13 -10.00 1.02
N ARG A 48 -5.18 -10.80 1.53
CA ARG A 48 -3.79 -10.84 1.04
C ARG A 48 -3.54 -12.01 0.09
N GLN A 49 -4.36 -13.05 0.20
CA GLN A 49 -4.39 -14.25 -0.62
C GLN A 49 -5.84 -14.70 -0.74
N ILE A 50 -6.21 -15.19 -1.92
CA ILE A 50 -7.50 -15.82 -2.20
C ILE A 50 -7.16 -17.13 -2.93
N ARG A 51 -7.55 -18.26 -2.36
CA ARG A 51 -7.23 -19.61 -2.85
C ARG A 51 -8.46 -20.41 -3.25
N SER A 52 -9.65 -19.93 -2.93
CA SER A 52 -10.93 -20.57 -3.29
C SER A 52 -11.96 -19.53 -3.72
N ALA A 53 -13.00 -20.01 -4.41
CA ALA A 53 -14.16 -19.17 -4.76
C ALA A 53 -14.89 -18.65 -3.50
N GLU A 54 -14.95 -19.44 -2.43
CA GLU A 54 -15.56 -19.03 -1.17
C GLU A 54 -14.80 -17.88 -0.49
N GLU A 55 -13.46 -17.90 -0.53
CA GLU A 55 -12.65 -16.76 -0.07
C GLU A 55 -12.87 -15.52 -0.93
N PHE A 56 -13.05 -15.70 -2.24
CA PHE A 56 -13.36 -14.61 -3.15
C PHE A 56 -14.70 -13.95 -2.83
N PHE A 57 -15.77 -14.72 -2.69
CA PHE A 57 -17.10 -14.19 -2.37
C PHE A 57 -17.17 -13.58 -0.96
N ARG A 58 -16.34 -14.04 -0.01
CA ARG A 58 -16.19 -13.36 1.29
C ARG A 58 -15.50 -12.00 1.16
N ALA A 59 -14.49 -11.88 0.30
CA ALA A 59 -13.79 -10.62 0.07
C ALA A 59 -14.61 -9.62 -0.76
N PHE A 60 -15.52 -10.12 -1.60
CA PHE A 60 -16.40 -9.33 -2.47
C PHE A 60 -17.86 -9.85 -2.42
N PRO A 61 -18.60 -9.56 -1.34
CA PRO A 61 -19.96 -10.07 -1.17
C PRO A 61 -20.93 -9.49 -2.22
N GLY A 62 -21.65 -10.36 -2.93
CA GLY A 62 -22.67 -9.94 -3.91
C GLY A 62 -22.14 -9.21 -5.14
N VAL A 63 -20.82 -9.23 -5.35
CA VAL A 63 -20.19 -8.49 -6.45
C VAL A 63 -20.55 -9.08 -7.81
N LYS A 64 -20.89 -8.21 -8.77
CA LYS A 64 -21.05 -8.61 -10.18
C LYS A 64 -19.75 -8.42 -10.95
N ASP A 65 -19.09 -7.28 -10.72
CA ASP A 65 -17.87 -6.87 -11.40
C ASP A 65 -16.75 -6.55 -10.40
N VAL A 66 -15.55 -7.06 -10.68
CA VAL A 66 -14.35 -6.69 -9.91
C VAL A 66 -13.38 -5.97 -10.81
N PHE A 67 -12.90 -4.82 -10.35
CA PHE A 67 -11.93 -3.99 -11.04
C PHE A 67 -10.54 -4.31 -10.53
N ILE A 68 -9.60 -4.57 -11.44
CA ILE A 68 -8.22 -4.85 -11.12
C ILE A 68 -7.34 -3.70 -11.62
N ASP A 69 -6.64 -3.02 -10.70
CA ASP A 69 -5.72 -1.95 -11.05
C ASP A 69 -4.29 -2.25 -10.59
N GLY A 70 -3.33 -1.88 -11.44
CA GLY A 70 -1.89 -2.04 -11.23
C GLY A 70 -1.25 -0.70 -10.90
N THR A 71 -0.78 -0.54 -9.66
CA THR A 71 -0.18 0.71 -9.19
C THR A 71 1.34 0.59 -9.05
N GLU A 72 2.07 1.69 -9.29
CA GLU A 72 3.52 1.79 -9.06
C GLU A 72 3.84 2.87 -8.03
N ARG A 73 4.49 2.48 -6.93
CA ARG A 73 4.95 3.39 -5.88
C ARG A 73 6.46 3.64 -6.02
N PRO A 74 6.93 4.90 -6.14
CA PRO A 74 8.34 5.23 -6.07
C PRO A 74 8.96 4.78 -4.74
N VAL A 75 10.22 4.32 -4.80
CA VAL A 75 10.98 3.95 -3.61
C VAL A 75 12.38 4.52 -3.68
N GLN A 76 12.99 4.70 -2.52
CA GLN A 76 14.37 5.16 -2.42
C GLN A 76 15.30 4.27 -3.25
N LYS A 77 16.13 4.90 -4.09
CA LYS A 77 17.07 4.22 -4.98
C LYS A 77 18.05 3.36 -4.16
N PRO A 78 18.05 2.02 -4.31
CA PRO A 78 18.96 1.17 -3.56
C PRO A 78 20.42 1.43 -3.95
N LYS A 79 21.30 1.49 -2.93
CA LYS A 79 22.75 1.58 -3.14
C LYS A 79 23.28 0.36 -3.92
N ASN A 80 22.88 -0.85 -3.51
CA ASN A 80 23.25 -2.10 -4.18
C ASN A 80 22.74 -2.14 -5.64
N LEU A 81 23.67 -2.25 -6.59
CA LEU A 81 23.40 -2.23 -8.03
C LEU A 81 22.48 -3.37 -8.49
N ARG A 82 22.68 -4.60 -7.98
CA ARG A 82 21.84 -5.76 -8.33
C ARG A 82 20.39 -5.53 -7.91
N ARG A 83 20.16 -5.02 -6.69
CA ARG A 83 18.80 -4.69 -6.20
C ARG A 83 18.19 -3.54 -7.00
N ARG A 84 18.97 -2.49 -7.29
CA ARG A 84 18.53 -1.35 -8.10
C ARG A 84 18.03 -1.79 -9.48
N LYS A 85 18.80 -2.64 -10.19
CA LYS A 85 18.41 -3.22 -11.48
C LYS A 85 17.13 -4.07 -11.41
N LYS A 86 16.83 -4.70 -10.27
CA LYS A 86 15.59 -5.47 -10.07
C LYS A 86 14.38 -4.57 -9.79
N MET A 87 14.58 -3.38 -9.22
CA MET A 87 13.51 -2.46 -8.81
C MET A 87 13.23 -1.35 -9.82
N TYR A 88 14.14 -1.13 -10.78
CA TYR A 88 13.99 -0.10 -11.79
C TYR A 88 12.82 -0.41 -12.73
N SER A 89 11.83 0.48 -12.80
CA SER A 89 10.73 0.44 -13.74
C SER A 89 11.09 1.23 -14.99
N GLY A 90 11.05 0.57 -16.15
CA GLY A 90 11.27 1.23 -17.44
C GLY A 90 10.20 2.25 -17.77
N LYS A 91 8.93 1.94 -17.46
CA LYS A 91 7.77 2.82 -17.69
C LYS A 91 7.86 4.12 -16.90
N LYS A 92 8.19 4.01 -15.60
CA LYS A 92 8.29 5.17 -14.70
C LYS A 92 9.69 5.82 -14.66
N ARG A 93 10.67 5.22 -15.34
CA ARG A 93 12.08 5.66 -15.38
C ARG A 93 12.71 5.89 -13.99
N GLN A 94 12.28 5.11 -12.99
CA GLN A 94 12.75 5.22 -11.60
C GLN A 94 12.62 3.88 -10.86
N THR A 95 13.18 3.77 -9.65
CA THR A 95 12.99 2.58 -8.80
C THR A 95 11.61 2.60 -8.16
N THR A 96 10.80 1.57 -8.43
CA THR A 96 9.43 1.47 -7.93
C THR A 96 9.15 0.09 -7.32
N ARG A 97 8.06 0.01 -6.54
CA ARG A 97 7.36 -1.23 -6.21
C ARG A 97 5.99 -1.24 -6.88
N LYS A 98 5.64 -2.37 -7.47
CA LYS A 98 4.35 -2.63 -8.11
C LYS A 98 3.39 -3.24 -7.11
N GLY A 99 2.20 -2.67 -7.01
CA GLY A 99 1.06 -3.22 -6.29
C GLY A 99 -0.04 -3.59 -7.28
N LEU A 100 -0.87 -4.53 -6.89
CA LEU A 100 -2.15 -4.81 -7.55
C LEU A 100 -3.24 -4.55 -6.51
N ILE A 101 -4.37 -4.01 -6.94
CA ILE A 101 -5.50 -3.70 -6.08
C ILE A 101 -6.73 -4.21 -6.80
N MET A 102 -7.60 -4.89 -6.07
CA MET A 102 -8.90 -5.30 -6.58
C MET A 102 -10.00 -4.61 -5.77
N THR A 103 -10.95 -4.01 -6.48
CA THR A 103 -12.07 -3.29 -5.88
C THR A 103 -13.40 -3.74 -6.47
N ASP A 104 -14.47 -3.57 -5.72
CA ASP A 104 -15.84 -3.72 -6.21
C ASP A 104 -16.35 -2.42 -6.88
N GLU A 105 -17.62 -2.42 -7.31
CA GLU A 105 -18.33 -1.25 -7.81
C GLU A 105 -18.46 -0.08 -6.82
N THR A 106 -18.39 -0.35 -5.51
CA THR A 106 -18.45 0.67 -4.45
C THR A 106 -17.10 1.32 -4.15
N ARG A 107 -16.03 0.85 -4.81
CA ARG A 107 -14.62 1.20 -4.58
C ARG A 107 -14.07 0.68 -3.25
N GLN A 108 -14.74 -0.28 -2.62
CA GLN A 108 -14.20 -1.02 -1.49
C GLN A 108 -13.03 -1.89 -1.98
N ILE A 109 -11.90 -1.82 -1.25
CA ILE A 109 -10.73 -2.62 -1.58
C ILE A 109 -10.87 -3.98 -0.89
N GLY A 110 -11.24 -5.01 -1.65
CA GLY A 110 -11.39 -6.38 -1.13
C GLY A 110 -10.09 -7.19 -1.15
N PHE A 111 -9.14 -6.86 -2.04
CA PHE A 111 -7.90 -7.61 -2.15
C PHE A 111 -6.68 -6.77 -2.55
N ILE A 112 -5.57 -7.01 -1.84
CA ILE A 112 -4.26 -6.45 -2.14
C ILE A 112 -3.21 -7.56 -1.92
N PRO A 113 -2.55 -8.10 -2.96
CA PRO A 113 -1.49 -9.08 -2.79
C PRO A 113 -0.16 -8.43 -2.35
N MET A 114 0.85 -9.25 -2.14
CA MET A 114 2.20 -8.76 -1.88
C MET A 114 2.77 -7.99 -3.08
N SER A 115 3.28 -6.78 -2.80
CA SER A 115 3.95 -5.94 -3.80
C SER A 115 5.15 -6.64 -4.44
N LYS A 116 5.34 -6.41 -5.74
CA LYS A 116 6.48 -6.91 -6.53
C LYS A 116 7.43 -5.76 -6.88
N ASN A 117 8.60 -6.09 -7.39
CA ASN A 117 9.56 -5.07 -7.83
C ASN A 117 9.10 -4.42 -9.13
N GLY A 118 9.41 -3.13 -9.32
CA GLY A 118 9.00 -2.34 -10.48
C GLY A 118 9.40 -2.88 -11.86
N ARG A 119 10.46 -3.68 -11.94
CA ARG A 119 10.90 -4.30 -13.20
C ARG A 119 10.00 -5.45 -13.66
N ARG A 120 9.26 -6.10 -12.77
CA ARG A 120 8.37 -7.20 -13.17
C ARG A 120 7.26 -6.65 -14.05
N HIS A 121 7.00 -7.30 -15.18
CA HIS A 121 5.89 -6.99 -16.06
C HIS A 121 4.64 -7.71 -15.56
#